data_AF-A0A926ANB8-F1
#
_entry.id   AF-A0A926ANB8-F1
#
_cell.length_a   1.000
_cell.length_b   1.000
_cell.length_c   1.000
_cell.angle_alpha   90.00
_cell.angle_beta   90.00
_cell.angle_gamma   90.00
#
_symmetry.space_group_name_H-M   'P 1'
#
loop_
_entity.id
_entity.type
_entity.pdbx_description
1 polymer ?
#
loop_
_entity_poly.entity_id
_entity_poly.type
_entity_poly.pdbx_seq_one_letter_code
_entity_poly.pdbx_strand_id
1 'polypeptide(L)'
;SDEKLKNRPLLGLVNLHSFIYAKKNFWDKGNIYDPENGNDYNCEITMTDENTLEVRGFIGVSLFGRTDVWKRQTKQGNAASK
;
A
#
# COMPACT_ATOMS: atom_id res chain seq x y z
N SER A 1 11.50 15.25 2.65
CA SER A 1 10.41 15.19 3.63
C SER A 1 9.71 16.53 3.72
N ASP A 2 8.37 16.52 3.73
CA ASP A 2 7.55 17.71 4.00
C ASP A 2 7.01 17.61 5.44
N GLU A 3 7.49 18.48 6.32
CA GLU A 3 7.11 18.53 7.74
C GLU A 3 5.59 18.68 7.95
N LYS A 4 4.88 19.34 7.03
CA LYS A 4 3.42 19.52 7.14
C LYS A 4 2.67 18.20 6.93
N LEU A 5 3.23 17.27 6.16
CA LEU A 5 2.60 15.99 5.87
C LEU A 5 2.69 15.01 7.05
N LYS A 6 3.66 15.19 7.95
CA LYS A 6 3.90 14.32 9.13
C LYS A 6 2.86 14.49 10.24
N ASN A 7 2.23 15.67 10.34
CA ASN A 7 1.27 15.98 11.41
C ASN A 7 -0.18 15.58 11.08
N ARG A 8 -0.40 14.89 9.96
CA ARG A 8 -1.74 14.47 9.54
C ARG A 8 -2.23 13.30 10.40
N PRO A 9 -3.52 13.25 10.77
CA PRO A 9 -4.10 12.06 11.40
C PRO A 9 -3.87 10.82 10.52
N LEU A 10 -3.43 9.71 11.13
CA LEU A 10 -3.21 8.46 10.41
C LEU A 10 -4.53 7.89 9.87
N LEU A 11 -5.61 7.99 10.65
CA LEU A 11 -6.92 7.55 10.22
C LEU A 11 -7.46 8.48 9.13
N GLY A 12 -7.79 7.91 7.97
CA GLY A 12 -8.26 8.66 6.80
C GLY A 12 -7.14 9.24 5.93
N LEU A 13 -5.87 8.98 6.28
CA LEU A 13 -4.73 9.36 5.45
C LEU A 13 -4.74 8.58 4.13
N VAL A 14 -4.71 9.29 3.01
CA VAL A 14 -4.44 8.69 1.71
C VAL A 14 -2.93 8.47 1.60
N ASN A 15 -2.48 7.27 1.94
CA ASN A 15 -1.07 6.87 1.89
C ASN A 15 -0.70 6.13 0.60
N LEU A 16 -1.67 5.57 -0.14
CA LEU A 16 -1.48 4.94 -1.44
C LEU A 16 -2.28 5.69 -2.51
N HIS A 17 -1.64 6.11 -3.60
CA HIS A 17 -2.31 6.87 -4.67
C HIS A 17 -1.66 6.72 -6.04
N SER A 18 -2.31 7.29 -7.07
CA SER A 18 -1.82 7.41 -8.45
C SER A 18 -1.65 6.11 -9.26
N PHE A 19 -2.08 4.97 -8.75
CA PHE A 19 -1.95 3.68 -9.43
C PHE A 19 -2.68 3.63 -10.78
N ILE A 20 -2.03 3.02 -11.76
CA ILE A 20 -2.61 2.67 -13.07
C ILE A 20 -2.67 1.15 -13.17
N TYR A 21 -3.82 0.61 -13.59
CA TYR A 21 -3.90 -0.81 -13.91
C TYR A 21 -3.12 -1.10 -15.19
N ALA A 22 -2.07 -1.89 -15.08
CA ALA A 22 -1.22 -2.23 -16.21
C ALA A 22 -1.73 -3.50 -16.92
N LYS A 23 -1.82 -4.63 -16.19
CA LYS A 23 -2.29 -5.93 -16.71
C LYS A 23 -2.28 -6.99 -15.61
N LYS A 24 -2.99 -8.11 -15.80
CA LYS A 24 -2.81 -9.37 -15.03
C LYS A 24 -2.59 -9.14 -13.53
N ASN A 25 -3.53 -8.47 -12.88
CA ASN A 25 -3.47 -8.23 -11.43
C ASN A 25 -2.27 -7.39 -10.97
N PHE A 26 -1.73 -6.55 -11.85
CA PHE A 26 -0.62 -5.65 -11.58
C PHE A 26 -0.99 -4.20 -11.84
N TRP A 27 -0.63 -3.35 -10.89
CA TRP A 27 -0.76 -1.89 -10.95
C TRP A 27 0.61 -1.24 -10.75
N ASP A 28 0.90 -0.23 -11.58
CA ASP A 28 2.15 0.51 -11.55
C ASP A 28 1.90 2.03 -11.45
N LYS A 29 2.99 2.81 -11.50
CA LYS A 29 2.98 4.28 -11.44
C LYS A 29 2.34 4.88 -10.17
N GLY A 30 2.08 4.04 -9.18
CA GLY A 30 1.58 4.48 -7.90
C GLY A 30 2.67 5.06 -7.02
N ASN A 31 2.22 5.61 -5.90
CA ASN A 31 3.05 6.16 -4.86
C ASN A 31 2.58 5.66 -3.49
N ILE A 32 3.53 5.51 -2.57
CA ILE A 32 3.28 5.21 -1.16
C ILE A 32 3.94 6.25 -0.27
N TYR A 33 3.11 7.02 0.43
CA TYR A 33 3.54 7.98 1.43
C TYR A 33 3.74 7.29 2.78
N ASP A 34 4.93 7.45 3.35
CA ASP A 34 5.29 6.96 4.67
C ASP A 34 5.18 8.09 5.71
N PRO A 35 4.18 8.04 6.61
CA PRO A 35 4.00 9.08 7.63
C PRO A 35 5.09 9.09 8.70
N GLU A 36 5.86 8.01 8.89
CA GLU A 36 6.90 7.94 9.93
C GLU A 36 8.10 8.83 9.58
N ASN A 37 8.50 8.85 8.31
CA ASN A 37 9.62 9.66 7.82
C ASN A 37 9.20 10.85 6.94
N GLY A 38 7.93 10.89 6.50
CA GLY A 38 7.38 11.96 5.68
C GLY A 38 7.87 11.97 4.24
N ASN A 39 8.29 10.82 3.70
CA ASN A 39 8.70 10.66 2.31
C ASN A 39 7.63 9.94 1.50
N ASP A 40 7.66 10.20 0.20
CA ASP A 40 6.82 9.52 -0.77
C ASP A 40 7.71 8.66 -1.69
N TYR A 41 7.30 7.42 -1.92
CA TYR A 41 8.07 6.44 -2.67
C TYR A 41 7.29 5.99 -3.90
N ASN A 42 7.99 5.55 -4.95
CA ASN A 42 7.32 4.87 -6.06
C ASN A 42 6.73 3.56 -5.53
N CYS A 43 5.57 3.17 -6.03
CA CYS A 43 4.89 1.96 -5.58
C CYS A 43 4.28 1.16 -6.74
N GLU A 44 4.42 -0.14 -6.63
CA GLU A 44 3.76 -1.13 -7.49
C GLU A 44 2.94 -2.08 -6.61
N ILE A 45 1.83 -2.59 -7.15
CA ILE A 45 0.97 -3.56 -6.46
C ILE A 45 0.76 -4.77 -7.36
N THR A 46 0.98 -5.95 -6.80
CA THR A 46 0.66 -7.23 -7.45
C THR A 46 -0.35 -7.98 -6.61
N MET A 47 -1.50 -8.34 -7.17
CA MET A 47 -2.42 -9.28 -6.54
C MET A 47 -2.03 -10.71 -6.92
N THR A 48 -1.37 -11.41 -5.99
CA THR A 48 -0.78 -12.75 -6.21
C THR A 48 -1.83 -13.85 -6.21
N ASP A 49 -2.92 -13.62 -5.47
CA ASP A 49 -4.13 -14.45 -5.45
C ASP A 49 -5.34 -13.57 -5.06
N GLU A 50 -6.55 -14.12 -5.06
CA GLU A 50 -7.79 -13.39 -4.79
C GLU A 50 -7.82 -12.65 -3.44
N ASN A 51 -6.93 -12.98 -2.50
CA ASN A 51 -6.93 -12.48 -1.13
C ASN A 51 -5.59 -11.92 -0.66
N THR A 52 -4.62 -11.78 -1.57
CA THR A 52 -3.25 -11.36 -1.23
C THR A 52 -2.75 -10.30 -2.20
N LEU A 53 -2.26 -9.19 -1.65
CA LEU A 53 -1.50 -8.18 -2.36
C LEU A 53 -0.05 -8.18 -1.90
N GLU A 54 0.88 -8.09 -2.83
CA GLU A 54 2.22 -7.56 -2.59
C GLU A 54 2.22 -6.08 -2.91
N VAL A 55 2.57 -5.25 -1.93
CA VAL A 55 2.66 -3.79 -2.04
C VAL A 55 4.14 -3.41 -1.94
N ARG A 56 4.74 -2.99 -3.05
CA ARG A 56 6.17 -2.73 -3.13
C ARG A 56 6.48 -1.25 -3.27
N GLY A 57 7.02 -0.64 -2.22
CA GLY A 57 7.56 0.73 -2.23
C GLY A 57 9.06 0.75 -2.54
N PHE A 58 9.53 1.66 -3.39
CA PHE A 58 10.93 1.74 -3.82
C PHE A 58 11.39 3.15 -4.20
N ILE A 59 12.71 3.35 -4.24
CA ILE A 59 13.36 4.59 -4.67
C ILE A 59 14.02 4.37 -6.03
N GLY A 60 13.63 5.16 -7.04
CA GLY A 60 14.19 5.05 -8.39
C GLY A 60 13.71 3.78 -9.09
N VAL A 61 14.51 2.71 -9.04
CA VAL A 61 14.17 1.41 -9.65
C VAL A 61 13.62 0.45 -8.60
N SER A 62 12.72 -0.44 -9.02
CA SER A 62 12.02 -1.36 -8.11
C SER A 62 12.94 -2.33 -7.36
N LEU A 63 14.20 -2.52 -7.78
CA LEU A 63 15.15 -3.36 -7.05
C LEU A 63 15.50 -2.81 -5.65
N PHE A 64 15.52 -1.48 -5.47
CA PHE A 64 15.87 -0.83 -4.21
C PHE A 64 14.60 -0.39 -3.46
N GLY A 65 13.97 -1.36 -2.80
CA GLY A 65 12.71 -1.15 -2.11
C GLY A 65 12.34 -2.29 -1.16
N ARG A 66 11.17 -2.14 -0.53
CA ARG A 66 10.58 -3.13 0.40
C ARG A 66 9.23 -3.57 -0.14
N THR A 67 8.86 -4.81 0.15
CA THR A 67 7.54 -5.36 -0.18
C THR A 67 6.85 -5.74 1.11
N ASP A 68 5.63 -5.24 1.29
CA ASP A 68 4.70 -5.71 2.31
C ASP A 68 3.65 -6.64 1.68
N VAL A 69 3.22 -7.64 2.44
CA VAL A 69 2.16 -8.57 2.02
C VAL A 69 0.89 -8.24 2.77
N TRP A 70 -0.14 -7.81 2.04
CA TRP A 70 -1.45 -7.48 2.61
C TRP A 70 -2.44 -8.60 2.35
N LYS A 71 -3.07 -9.08 3.41
CA LYS A 71 -4.15 -10.07 3.34
C LYS A 71 -5.50 -9.39 3.43
N ARG A 72 -6.43 -9.80 2.56
CA ARG A 72 -7.82 -9.34 2.59
C ARG A 72 -8.40 -9.61 3.98
N GLN A 73 -8.88 -8.56 4.65
CA GLN A 73 -9.65 -8.71 5.88
C GLN A 73 -10.96 -9.42 5.58
N THR A 74 -11.21 -10.51 6.29
CA THR A 74 -12.55 -11.11 6.36
C THR A 74 -13.28 -10.45 7.52
N LYS A 75 -14.59 -10.21 7.37
CA LYS A 75 -15.39 -9.89 8.56
C LYS A 75 -15.28 -11.09 9.49
N GLN A 76 -14.80 -10.90 10.72
CA GLN A 76 -15.07 -11.87 11.77
C GLN A 76 -16.59 -11.98 11.86
N GLY A 77 -17.13 -13.12 11.45
CA GLY A 77 -18.54 -13.40 11.65
C GLY A 77 -18.81 -13.43 13.16
N ASN A 78 -19.95 -12.89 13.58
CA ASN A 78 -20.60 -13.29 14.83
C ASN A 78 -20.91 -14.80 14.76
N ALA A 79 -19.89 -15.64 14.90
CA ALA A 79 -19.97 -17.07 14.75
C ALA A 79 -19.24 -17.75 15.93
N ALA A 80 -19.79 -17.53 17.12
CA ALA A 80 -19.90 -18.53 18.20
C ALA A 80 -20.53 -17.87 19.44
N SER A 81 -21.82 -17.56 19.37
CA SER A 81 -22.68 -17.44 20.56
C SER A 81 -23.98 -18.17 20.27
N LYS A 82 -23.87 -19.50 20.19
CA LYS A 82 -24.92 -20.45 20.54
C LYS A 82 -24.26 -21.59 21.28
#